data_AF-A0A510E316-F1
#
_entry.id   AF-A0A510E316-F1
#
_cell.length_a   1.000
_cell.length_b   1.000
_cell.length_c   1.000
_cell.angle_alpha   90.00
_cell.angle_beta   90.00
_cell.angle_gamma   90.00
#
_symmetry.space_group_name_H-M   'P 1'
#
loop_
_entity.id
_entity.type
_entity.pdbx_description
1 polymer ?
#
loop_
_entity_poly.entity_id
_entity_poly.type
_entity_poly.pdbx_seq_one_letter_code
_entity_poly.pdbx_strand_id
1 'polypeptide(L)'
;MGKIIIPCERATKDVIPAIKVMLIKRLSEGGMTQSEIAKVFDITTADVNYYLHGKRGNTPITKKLEESPDFNGVVSEYASRILNKRDENYNLCMLCSYARTKILKETQLCPYEW
;
A
#
# COMPACT_ATOMS: atom_id res chain seq x y z
N MET A 1 -16.44 -8.73 28.52
CA MET A 1 -16.71 -7.40 27.94
C MET A 1 -16.31 -7.44 26.47
N GLY A 2 -17.22 -7.13 25.54
CA GLY A 2 -16.89 -7.09 24.10
C GLY A 2 -16.01 -5.89 23.76
N LYS A 3 -15.20 -5.99 22.69
CA LYS A 3 -14.36 -4.90 22.17
C LYS A 3 -14.90 -4.46 20.81
N ILE A 4 -14.96 -3.16 20.56
CA ILE A 4 -15.24 -2.60 19.24
C ILE A 4 -14.00 -2.81 18.37
N ILE A 5 -14.20 -3.29 17.14
CA ILE A 5 -13.13 -3.51 16.17
C ILE A 5 -13.44 -2.68 14.94
N ILE A 6 -12.45 -1.89 14.50
CA ILE A 6 -12.53 -1.08 13.29
C ILE A 6 -11.37 -1.50 12.38
N PRO A 7 -11.57 -2.52 11.52
CA PRO A 7 -10.47 -3.13 10.78
C PRO A 7 -9.75 -2.12 9.86
N CYS A 8 -10.48 -1.17 9.29
CA CYS A 8 -9.91 -0.11 8.46
C CYS A 8 -9.01 0.84 9.25
N GLU A 9 -9.30 1.13 10.53
CA GLU A 9 -8.44 1.98 11.36
C GLU A 9 -7.12 1.28 11.71
N ARG A 10 -7.16 -0.04 11.87
CA ARG A 10 -5.93 -0.83 11.99
C ARG A 10 -5.16 -0.81 10.67
N ALA A 11 -5.86 -1.00 9.55
CA ALA A 11 -5.24 -0.99 8.23
C ALA A 11 -4.56 0.35 7.91
N THR A 12 -5.13 1.48 8.31
CA THR A 12 -4.52 2.81 8.08
C THR A 12 -3.23 3.02 8.87
N LYS A 13 -3.08 2.36 10.02
CA LYS A 13 -1.87 2.42 10.86
C LYS A 13 -0.75 1.51 10.35
N ASP A 14 -1.11 0.34 9.83
CA ASP A 14 -0.15 -0.72 9.56
C ASP A 14 -0.05 -1.13 8.09
N VAL A 15 -1.18 -1.45 7.46
CA VAL A 15 -1.24 -2.09 6.13
C VAL A 15 -1.09 -1.07 5.01
N ILE A 16 -1.83 0.04 5.08
CA ILE A 16 -1.77 1.09 4.05
C ILE A 16 -0.36 1.70 3.96
N PRO A 17 0.34 2.03 5.07
CA PRO A 17 1.72 2.48 5.00
C PRO A 17 2.67 1.45 4.37
N ALA A 18 2.48 0.16 4.66
CA ALA A 18 3.27 -0.91 4.04
C ALA A 18 3.09 -0.98 2.51
N ILE A 19 1.83 -0.91 2.06
CA ILE A 19 1.50 -0.87 0.62
C ILE A 19 2.09 0.38 -0.04
N LYS A 20 2.00 1.54 0.62
CA LYS A 20 2.60 2.79 0.12
C LYS A 20 4.11 2.65 -0.09
N VAL A 21 4.85 2.03 0.84
CA VAL A 21 6.29 1.76 0.66
C VAL A 21 6.54 0.97 -0.63
N MET A 22 5.83 -0.15 -0.81
CA MET A 22 6.03 -1.02 -1.97
C MET A 22 5.70 -0.33 -3.29
N LEU A 23 4.61 0.47 -3.34
CA LEU A 23 4.23 1.22 -4.53
C LEU A 23 5.21 2.36 -4.83
N ILE A 24 5.55 3.18 -3.83
CA ILE A 24 6.45 4.33 -4.01
C ILE A 24 7.81 3.86 -4.53
N LYS A 25 8.36 2.76 -3.99
CA LYS A 25 9.60 2.15 -4.50
C LYS A 25 9.49 1.80 -5.98
N ARG A 26 8.44 1.06 -6.37
CA ARG A 26 8.21 0.65 -7.76
C ARG A 26 8.01 1.81 -8.73
N LEU A 27 7.28 2.85 -8.31
CA LEU A 27 7.08 4.04 -9.14
C LEU A 27 8.40 4.80 -9.33
N SER A 28 9.22 4.89 -8.28
CA SER A 28 10.54 5.49 -8.36
C SER A 28 11.48 4.68 -9.25
N GLU A 29 11.49 3.36 -9.13
CA GLU A 29 12.24 2.44 -9.99
C GLU A 29 11.76 2.50 -11.46
N GLY A 30 10.46 2.76 -11.66
CA GLY A 30 9.84 3.02 -12.95
C GLY A 30 10.09 4.42 -13.53
N GLY A 31 10.91 5.25 -12.88
CA GLY A 31 11.37 6.53 -13.40
C GLY A 31 10.55 7.76 -12.97
N MET A 32 9.53 7.62 -12.12
CA MET A 32 8.83 8.80 -11.57
C MET A 32 9.71 9.55 -10.57
N THR A 33 9.68 10.87 -10.65
CA THR A 33 10.31 11.74 -9.65
C THR A 33 9.53 11.74 -8.34
N GLN A 34 10.19 12.06 -7.21
CA GLN A 34 9.52 12.18 -5.92
C GLN A 34 8.34 13.18 -5.95
N SER A 35 8.47 14.25 -6.75
CA SER A 35 7.43 15.26 -6.94
C SER A 35 6.21 14.74 -7.69
N GLU A 36 6.40 13.87 -8.68
CA GLU A 36 5.28 13.23 -9.39
C GLU A 36 4.57 12.20 -8.50
N ILE A 37 5.35 11.41 -7.75
CA ILE A 37 4.80 10.45 -6.78
C ILE A 37 3.99 11.20 -5.70
N ALA A 38 4.53 12.30 -5.17
CA ALA A 38 3.84 13.14 -4.19
C ALA A 38 2.47 13.62 -4.69
N LYS A 39 2.39 14.03 -5.97
CA LYS A 39 1.13 14.42 -6.62
C LYS A 39 0.14 13.27 -6.74
N VAL A 40 0.59 12.07 -7.10
CA VAL A 40 -0.30 10.89 -7.24
C VAL A 40 -0.90 10.47 -5.90
N PHE A 41 -0.13 10.56 -4.81
CA PHE A 41 -0.57 10.13 -3.49
C PHE A 41 -1.20 11.24 -2.64
N ASP A 42 -1.23 12.49 -3.13
CA ASP A 42 -1.62 13.69 -2.38
C ASP A 42 -0.89 13.81 -1.03
N ILE A 43 0.44 13.73 -1.09
CA ILE A 43 1.33 13.85 0.07
C ILE A 43 2.50 14.78 -0.24
N THR A 44 3.31 15.11 0.77
CA THR A 44 4.50 15.93 0.56
C THR A 44 5.64 15.13 -0.08
N THR A 45 6.55 15.79 -0.79
CA THR A 45 7.80 15.18 -1.27
C THR A 45 8.65 14.66 -0.11
N ALA A 46 8.59 15.31 1.05
CA ALA A 46 9.23 14.85 2.27
C ALA A 46 8.66 13.50 2.74
N ASP A 47 7.33 13.30 2.68
CA ASP A 47 6.70 12.02 3.00
C ASP A 47 7.15 10.92 2.04
N VAL A 48 7.25 11.21 0.73
CA VAL A 48 7.80 10.27 -0.26
C VAL A 48 9.23 9.86 0.10
N ASN A 49 10.08 10.83 0.42
CA ASN A 49 11.45 10.58 0.87
C ASN A 49 11.49 9.71 2.14
N TYR A 50 10.58 9.93 3.09
CA TYR A 50 10.43 9.11 4.29
C TYR A 50 9.95 7.68 4.00
N TYR A 51 9.17 7.45 2.94
CA TYR A 51 8.78 6.10 2.51
C TYR A 51 9.92 5.38 1.76
N LEU A 52 10.73 6.10 0.99
CA LEU A 52 11.86 5.54 0.25
C LEU A 52 13.05 5.18 1.16
N HIS A 53 13.42 6.09 2.07
CA HIS A 53 14.64 5.99 2.87
C HIS A 53 14.40 5.93 4.38
N GLY A 54 13.19 6.25 4.83
CA GLY A 54 12.86 6.34 6.25
C GLY A 54 12.35 5.04 6.86
N LYS A 55 11.95 5.13 8.13
CA LYS A 55 11.40 4.03 8.93
C LYS A 55 9.90 3.79 8.72
N ARG A 56 9.19 4.70 8.04
CA ARG A 56 7.73 4.59 7.83
C ARG A 56 7.45 3.43 6.88
N GLY A 57 6.79 2.40 7.40
CA GLY A 57 6.53 1.16 6.66
C GLY A 57 7.74 0.21 6.58
N ASN A 58 8.77 0.34 7.43
CA ASN A 58 9.71 -0.78 7.66
C ASN A 58 9.21 -1.65 8.82
N THR A 59 8.01 -2.19 8.66
CA THR A 59 7.32 -3.00 9.67
C THR A 59 7.41 -4.48 9.33
N PRO A 60 7.23 -5.40 10.30
CA PRO A 60 7.08 -6.83 10.00
C PRO A 60 6.01 -7.13 8.96
N ILE A 61 4.95 -6.31 8.90
CA ILE A 61 3.89 -6.42 7.89
C ILE A 61 4.44 -6.14 6.49
N THR A 62 5.25 -5.09 6.33
CA THR A 62 5.81 -4.75 5.01
C THR A 62 6.72 -5.85 4.49
N LYS A 63 7.58 -6.40 5.35
CA LYS A 63 8.42 -7.56 4.99
C LYS A 63 7.57 -8.75 4.55
N LYS A 64 6.52 -9.08 5.32
CA LYS A 64 5.61 -10.19 4.98
C LYS A 64 4.88 -9.98 3.65
N LEU A 65 4.53 -8.73 3.32
CA LEU A 65 3.95 -8.39 2.02
C LEU A 65 4.99 -8.48 0.89
N GLU A 66 6.21 -7.98 1.11
CA GLU A 66 7.33 -8.05 0.16
C GLU A 66 7.82 -9.50 -0.08
N GLU A 67 7.66 -10.41 0.87
CA GLU A 67 8.00 -11.83 0.73
C GLU A 67 6.98 -12.62 -0.11
N SER A 68 5.77 -12.10 -0.32
CA SER A 68 4.72 -12.78 -1.08
C SER A 68 4.89 -12.52 -2.60
N PRO A 69 5.18 -13.55 -3.42
CA PRO A 69 5.28 -13.38 -4.87
C PRO A 69 3.96 -12.93 -5.49
N ASP A 70 2.84 -13.49 -5.03
CA ASP A 70 1.49 -13.15 -5.52
C ASP A 70 1.18 -11.68 -5.27
N PHE A 71 1.44 -11.19 -4.04
CA PHE A 71 1.18 -9.80 -3.71
C PHE A 71 2.11 -8.85 -4.47
N ASN A 72 3.39 -9.21 -4.62
CA ASN A 72 4.32 -8.44 -5.45
C ASN A 72 3.83 -8.30 -6.89
N GLY A 73 3.27 -9.37 -7.47
CA GLY A 73 2.67 -9.34 -8.81
C GLY A 73 1.54 -8.31 -8.91
N VAL A 74 0.59 -8.37 -7.97
CA VAL A 74 -0.55 -7.44 -7.93
C VAL A 74 -0.09 -5.99 -7.74
N VAL A 75 0.88 -5.75 -6.84
CA VAL A 75 1.44 -4.40 -6.62
C VAL A 75 2.18 -3.89 -7.87
N SER A 76 2.92 -4.75 -8.56
CA SER A 76 3.62 -4.38 -9.80
C SER A 76 2.65 -4.05 -10.93
N GLU A 77 1.58 -4.83 -11.09
CA GLU A 77 0.51 -4.52 -12.06
C GLU A 77 -0.13 -3.16 -11.74
N TYR A 78 -0.48 -2.94 -10.48
CA TYR A 78 -1.05 -1.67 -10.02
C TYR A 78 -0.11 -0.48 -10.26
N ALA A 79 1.18 -0.63 -9.98
CA ALA A 79 2.20 0.38 -10.27
C ALA A 79 2.30 0.65 -11.79
N SER A 80 2.22 -0.39 -12.63
CA SER A 80 2.24 -0.22 -14.08
C SER A 80 1.06 0.60 -14.60
N ARG A 81 -0.13 0.47 -13.99
CA ARG A 81 -1.31 1.27 -14.36
C ARG A 81 -1.09 2.74 -14.07
N ILE A 82 -0.49 3.07 -12.92
CA ILE A 82 -0.11 4.44 -12.55
C ILE A 82 0.93 5.00 -13.52
N LEU A 83 2.01 4.26 -13.78
CA LEU A 83 3.10 4.71 -14.67
C LEU A 83 2.58 5.02 -16.09
N ASN A 84 1.66 4.20 -16.59
CA ASN A 84 1.05 4.36 -17.90
C ASN A 84 -0.16 5.31 -17.90
N LYS A 85 -0.49 5.95 -16.77
CA LYS A 85 -1.64 6.86 -16.59
C LYS A 85 -2.96 6.25 -17.12
N ARG A 86 -3.20 4.97 -16.85
CA ARG A 86 -4.34 4.23 -17.40
C ARG A 86 -5.68 4.60 -16.78
N ASP A 87 -5.66 5.16 -15.57
CA ASP A 87 -6.86 5.49 -14.82
C ASP A 87 -6.82 6.94 -14.33
N GLU A 88 -7.99 7.56 -14.24
CA GLU A 88 -8.16 8.88 -13.61
C GLU A 88 -8.04 8.80 -12.09
N ASN A 89 -8.49 7.69 -11.51
CA ASN A 89 -8.54 7.46 -10.06
C ASN A 89 -7.97 6.08 -9.72
N TYR A 90 -7.07 6.03 -8.72
CA TYR A 90 -6.44 4.80 -8.24
C TYR A 90 -6.96 4.43 -6.85
N ASN A 91 -7.77 3.38 -6.74
CA ASN A 91 -8.32 2.93 -5.47
C ASN A 91 -7.43 1.87 -4.79
N LEU A 92 -6.86 2.23 -3.64
CA LEU A 92 -5.96 1.38 -2.87
C LEU A 92 -6.67 0.27 -2.07
N CYS A 93 -7.99 0.33 -1.90
CA CYS A 93 -8.76 -0.62 -1.09
C CYS A 93 -8.64 -2.05 -1.61
N MET A 94 -8.50 -2.25 -2.92
CA MET A 94 -8.27 -3.58 -3.51
C MET A 94 -6.97 -4.21 -3.00
N LEU A 95 -5.88 -3.43 -2.99
CA LEU A 95 -4.60 -3.90 -2.44
C LEU A 95 -4.69 -4.15 -0.94
N CYS A 96 -5.38 -3.25 -0.21
CA CYS A 96 -5.58 -3.37 1.24
C CYS A 96 -6.35 -4.64 1.60
N SER A 97 -7.47 -4.91 0.93
CA SER A 97 -8.27 -6.11 1.19
C SER A 97 -7.52 -7.37 0.79
N TYR A 98 -6.85 -7.40 -0.37
CA TYR A 98 -6.02 -8.53 -0.76
C TYR A 98 -4.92 -8.83 0.27
N ALA A 99 -4.20 -7.79 0.71
CA ALA A 99 -3.16 -7.91 1.73
C ALA A 99 -3.73 -8.50 3.02
N ARG A 100 -4.86 -7.97 3.51
CA ARG A 100 -5.46 -8.37 4.79
C ARG A 100 -6.06 -9.78 4.75
N THR A 101 -6.71 -10.14 3.66
CA THR A 101 -7.41 -11.43 3.52
C THR A 101 -6.48 -12.57 3.10
N LYS A 102 -5.65 -12.37 2.06
CA LYS A 102 -4.86 -13.45 1.45
C LYS A 102 -3.50 -13.61 2.10
N ILE A 103 -2.84 -12.50 2.46
CA ILE A 103 -1.46 -12.53 2.95
C ILE A 103 -1.39 -12.50 4.47
N LEU A 104 -2.05 -11.53 5.10
CA LEU A 104 -2.04 -11.36 6.54
C LEU A 104 -3.02 -12.31 7.24
N LYS A 105 -4.03 -12.81 6.52
CA LYS A 105 -5.07 -13.72 7.02
C LYS A 105 -5.73 -13.18 8.30
N GLU A 106 -6.07 -11.89 8.27
CA GLU A 106 -6.76 -11.26 9.39
C GLU A 106 -8.12 -11.92 9.63
N THR A 107 -8.44 -12.15 10.90
CA THR A 107 -9.70 -12.80 11.31
C THR A 107 -10.87 -11.84 11.43
N GLN A 108 -10.59 -10.53 11.52
CA GLN A 108 -11.59 -9.49 11.69
C GLN A 108 -11.52 -8.55 10.49
N LEU A 109 -12.39 -8.80 9.52
CA LEU A 109 -12.42 -8.10 8.25
C LEU A 109 -13.56 -7.07 8.21
N CYS A 110 -13.43 -6.09 7.33
CA CYS A 110 -14.56 -5.22 7.04
C CYS A 110 -15.62 -6.04 6.29
N PRO A 111 -16.91 -6.01 6.70
CA PRO A 111 -17.96 -6.81 6.07
C PRO A 111 -18.24 -6.41 4.61
N TYR A 112 -17.69 -5.28 4.15
CA TYR A 112 -17.80 -4.77 2.78
C TYR A 112 -16.53 -5.00 1.95
N GLU A 113 -15.64 -5.89 2.39
CA GLU A 113 -14.55 -6.39 1.55
C GLU A 113 -15.13 -7.36 0.51
N TRP A 114 -15.38 -6.82 -0.68
CA TRP A 114 -15.64 -7.55 -1.93
C TRP A 114 -14.44 -8.37 -2.42
#